data_AF-A0AAV7B1K6-F1
#
_entry.id   AF-A0AAV7B1K6-F1
#
_cell.length_a   1.000
_cell.length_b   1.000
_cell.length_c   1.000
_cell.angle_alpha   90.00
_cell.angle_beta   90.00
_cell.angle_gamma   90.00
#
_symmetry.space_group_name_H-M   'P 1'
#
loop_
_entity.id
_entity.type
_entity.pdbx_description
1 polymer ?
#
loop_
_entity_poly.entity_id
_entity_poly.type
_entity_poly.pdbx_seq_one_letter_code
_entity_poly.pdbx_strand_id
1 'polypeptide(L)'
;MTEFRPEICSEAAQQGLLQWLLKRLKTKLPFDANKLYCSEILAILLQNNDDTRELLGELDGIDVLLQQLSVFKRHDPSTAEEQEMMENLFDSLCSCLMLSSNRDRFLKGEGLQLMNLMLREKKMSRCSALRVLDHAMIGPEGSDNCHKFVDILGLRTIFPLFMKSPKKMKKSGVSEKEHEEHVCSILASLLRNLKGQQRTRLLNKFTESDSEKVDRLMELYFKYLDAVRVADKKIEGEKHDMVRRGEILDDDLEDEFYLRRLDAGLFLLQLLCYITAEICNSSMPQVRQRVMQILNMRGSSIKIIRHILKEYSENIGDGKSAEFRESEQKRILELIETL
;
A
#
# COMPACT_ATOMS: atom_id res chain seq x y z
N MET A 1 -16.59 -12.87 -22.12
CA MET A 1 -15.52 -13.26 -23.08
C MET A 1 -14.15 -13.00 -22.50
N THR A 2 -13.89 -11.81 -21.93
CA THR A 2 -12.66 -11.51 -21.17
C THR A 2 -12.44 -12.42 -19.96
N GLU A 3 -13.51 -12.80 -19.25
CA GLU A 3 -13.47 -13.79 -18.16
C GLU A 3 -13.12 -15.22 -18.63
N PHE A 4 -13.35 -15.53 -19.92
CA PHE A 4 -13.14 -16.86 -20.48
C PHE A 4 -11.79 -16.99 -21.21
N ARG A 5 -11.26 -15.87 -21.74
CA ARG A 5 -9.96 -15.77 -22.42
C ARG A 5 -9.32 -14.41 -22.15
N PRO A 6 -8.53 -14.27 -21.08
CA PRO A 6 -7.85 -13.03 -20.72
C PRO A 6 -6.88 -12.52 -21.80
N GLU A 7 -6.38 -13.42 -22.65
CA GLU A 7 -5.42 -13.11 -23.71
C GLU A 7 -6.01 -12.17 -24.78
N ILE A 8 -7.33 -12.23 -24.98
CA ILE A 8 -8.04 -11.37 -25.95
C ILE A 8 -8.07 -9.90 -25.49
N CYS A 9 -7.90 -9.63 -24.18
CA CYS A 9 -7.92 -8.27 -23.63
C CYS A 9 -6.81 -7.40 -24.25
N SER A 10 -5.59 -7.93 -24.40
CA SER A 10 -4.46 -7.20 -24.99
C SER A 10 -4.74 -6.82 -26.44
N GLU A 11 -5.21 -7.78 -27.25
CA GLU A 11 -5.51 -7.54 -28.66
C GLU A 11 -6.64 -6.53 -28.83
N ALA A 12 -7.73 -6.67 -28.06
CA ALA A 12 -8.85 -5.75 -28.12
C ALA A 12 -8.45 -4.32 -27.72
N ALA A 13 -7.63 -4.17 -26.67
CA ALA A 13 -7.11 -2.88 -26.25
C ALA A 13 -6.30 -2.20 -27.36
N GLN A 14 -5.38 -2.94 -27.99
CA GLN A 14 -4.53 -2.47 -29.08
C GLN A 14 -5.30 -2.15 -30.37
N GLN A 15 -6.40 -2.86 -30.64
CA GLN A 15 -7.27 -2.63 -31.81
C GLN A 15 -8.18 -1.39 -31.68
N GLY A 16 -7.95 -0.55 -30.67
CA GLY A 16 -8.61 0.76 -30.52
C GLY A 16 -9.73 0.81 -29.51
N LEU A 17 -10.08 -0.30 -28.84
CA LEU A 17 -11.08 -0.29 -27.76
C LEU A 17 -10.63 0.63 -26.62
N LEU A 18 -9.37 0.54 -26.20
CA LEU A 18 -8.84 1.35 -25.10
C LEU A 18 -8.92 2.86 -25.42
N GLN A 19 -8.52 3.24 -26.64
CA GLN A 19 -8.62 4.63 -27.10
C GLN A 19 -10.07 5.13 -27.10
N TRP A 20 -11.01 4.28 -27.52
CA TRP A 20 -12.44 4.60 -27.49
C TRP A 20 -12.97 4.77 -26.06
N LEU A 21 -12.60 3.88 -25.14
CA LEU A 21 -12.99 3.94 -23.73
C LEU A 21 -12.48 5.24 -23.07
N LEU A 22 -11.20 5.58 -23.26
CA LEU A 22 -10.62 6.83 -22.73
C LEU A 22 -11.35 8.06 -23.27
N LYS A 23 -11.68 8.07 -24.57
CA LYS A 23 -12.47 9.15 -25.19
C LYS A 23 -13.87 9.22 -24.57
N ARG A 24 -14.54 8.08 -24.38
CA ARG A 24 -15.89 8.00 -23.83
C ARG A 24 -15.95 8.47 -22.37
N LEU A 25 -14.93 8.18 -21.57
CA LEU A 25 -14.80 8.65 -20.18
C LEU A 25 -14.50 10.16 -20.11
N LYS A 26 -13.60 10.66 -20.97
CA LYS A 26 -13.21 12.07 -21.02
C LYS A 26 -14.32 12.99 -21.53
N THR A 27 -15.23 12.48 -22.35
CA THR A 27 -16.31 13.29 -22.94
C THR A 27 -17.18 13.89 -21.84
N LYS A 28 -17.43 15.21 -21.93
CA LYS A 28 -18.26 15.98 -21.00
C LYS A 28 -19.76 15.71 -21.20
N LEU A 29 -20.17 14.46 -21.06
CA LEU A 29 -21.57 14.06 -20.99
C LEU A 29 -21.98 13.86 -19.53
N PRO A 30 -23.27 14.04 -19.20
CA PRO A 30 -23.81 13.61 -17.93
C PRO A 30 -23.49 12.13 -17.67
N PHE A 31 -23.40 11.77 -16.39
CA PHE A 31 -23.25 10.38 -15.99
C PHE A 31 -24.45 9.55 -16.50
N ASP A 32 -24.15 8.38 -17.06
CA ASP A 32 -25.11 7.38 -17.52
C ASP A 32 -24.55 5.97 -17.30
N ALA A 33 -25.42 4.96 -17.38
CA ALA A 33 -25.01 3.56 -17.17
C ALA A 33 -23.90 3.10 -18.14
N ASN A 34 -23.85 3.66 -19.36
CA ASN A 34 -22.78 3.34 -20.31
C ASN A 34 -21.42 3.87 -19.84
N LYS A 35 -21.38 5.03 -19.16
CA LYS A 35 -20.13 5.57 -18.61
C LYS A 35 -19.62 4.70 -17.45
N LEU A 36 -20.51 4.21 -16.60
CA LEU A 36 -20.18 3.20 -15.59
C LEU A 36 -19.62 1.94 -16.25
N TYR A 37 -20.30 1.40 -17.25
CA TYR A 37 -19.86 0.18 -17.93
C TYR A 37 -18.49 0.34 -18.62
N CYS A 38 -18.19 1.53 -19.16
CA CYS A 38 -16.86 1.83 -19.69
C CYS A 38 -15.77 1.76 -18.61
N SER A 39 -16.07 2.17 -17.37
CA SER A 39 -15.11 2.11 -16.26
C SER A 39 -14.83 0.66 -15.82
N GLU A 40 -15.85 -0.21 -15.83
CA GLU A 40 -15.69 -1.64 -15.52
C GLU A 40 -14.83 -2.34 -16.58
N ILE A 41 -15.15 -2.14 -17.86
CA ILE A 41 -14.38 -2.72 -18.96
C ILE A 41 -12.93 -2.24 -18.90
N LEU A 42 -12.71 -0.96 -18.61
CA LEU A 42 -11.36 -0.41 -18.47
C LEU A 42 -10.58 -1.11 -17.34
N ALA A 43 -11.20 -1.30 -16.18
CA ALA A 43 -10.58 -2.00 -15.06
C ALA A 43 -10.20 -3.44 -15.42
N ILE A 44 -11.08 -4.15 -16.13
CA ILE A 44 -10.84 -5.52 -16.61
C ILE A 44 -9.67 -5.56 -17.61
N LEU A 45 -9.61 -4.63 -18.57
CA LEU A 45 -8.52 -4.60 -19.56
C LEU A 45 -7.15 -4.37 -18.91
N LEU A 46 -7.09 -3.63 -17.80
CA LEU A 46 -5.86 -3.33 -17.08
C LEU A 46 -5.46 -4.42 -16.08
N GLN A 47 -6.35 -5.37 -15.77
CA GLN A 47 -6.10 -6.38 -14.75
C GLN A 47 -4.99 -7.33 -15.21
N ASN A 48 -3.87 -7.34 -14.48
CA ASN A 48 -2.71 -8.20 -14.72
C ASN A 48 -2.14 -8.12 -16.16
N ASN A 49 -2.17 -6.93 -16.77
CA ASN A 49 -1.77 -6.74 -18.17
C ASN A 49 -0.87 -5.51 -18.36
N ASP A 50 0.45 -5.72 -18.34
CA ASP A 50 1.44 -4.64 -18.45
C ASP A 50 1.44 -3.94 -19.81
N ASP A 51 1.22 -4.66 -20.91
CA ASP A 51 1.13 -4.07 -22.25
C ASP A 51 -0.02 -3.05 -22.34
N THR A 52 -1.17 -3.39 -21.73
CA THR A 52 -2.33 -2.50 -21.71
C THR A 52 -2.13 -1.31 -20.77
N ARG A 53 -1.42 -1.50 -19.65
CA ARG A 53 -1.02 -0.43 -18.73
C ARG A 53 -0.06 0.56 -19.40
N GLU A 54 0.89 0.06 -20.21
CA GLU A 54 1.80 0.90 -20.98
C GLU A 54 1.04 1.69 -22.04
N LEU A 55 0.20 1.01 -22.85
CA LEU A 55 -0.61 1.64 -23.89
C LEU A 55 -1.54 2.72 -23.32
N LEU A 56 -2.16 2.49 -22.16
CA LEU A 56 -2.97 3.51 -21.50
C LEU A 56 -2.15 4.76 -21.19
N GLY A 57 -0.94 4.58 -20.69
CA GLY A 57 -0.03 5.68 -20.39
C GLY A 57 0.45 6.44 -21.64
N GLU A 58 0.71 5.75 -22.75
CA GLU A 58 1.04 6.35 -24.05
C GLU A 58 -0.10 7.19 -24.63
N LEU A 59 -1.35 6.83 -24.32
CA LEU A 59 -2.57 7.53 -24.76
C LEU A 59 -3.01 8.67 -23.81
N ASP A 60 -2.12 9.18 -22.97
CA ASP A 60 -2.41 10.17 -21.91
C ASP A 60 -3.56 9.74 -20.98
N GLY A 61 -3.76 8.42 -20.82
CA GLY A 61 -4.87 7.86 -20.06
C GLY A 61 -4.76 8.15 -18.56
N ILE A 62 -3.55 8.33 -18.01
CA ILE A 62 -3.35 8.71 -16.62
C ILE A 62 -3.99 10.08 -16.34
N ASP A 63 -3.80 11.06 -17.23
CA ASP A 63 -4.42 12.38 -17.10
C ASP A 63 -5.95 12.29 -17.21
N VAL A 64 -6.47 11.41 -18.07
CA VAL A 64 -7.92 11.15 -18.17
C VAL A 64 -8.47 10.62 -16.85
N LEU A 65 -7.81 9.61 -16.26
CA LEU A 65 -8.21 9.03 -14.96
C LEU A 65 -8.17 10.09 -13.86
N LEU A 66 -7.08 10.85 -13.75
CA LEU A 66 -6.94 11.92 -12.75
C LEU A 66 -8.00 13.01 -12.95
N GLN A 67 -8.29 13.39 -14.18
CA GLN A 67 -9.32 14.38 -14.49
C GLN A 67 -10.71 13.90 -14.05
N GLN A 68 -11.07 12.64 -14.34
CA GLN A 68 -12.36 12.08 -13.91
C GLN A 68 -12.46 11.98 -12.39
N LEU A 69 -11.41 11.50 -11.72
CA LEU A 69 -11.36 11.42 -10.26
C LEU A 69 -11.40 12.81 -9.60
N SER A 70 -10.89 13.84 -10.27
CA SER A 70 -10.86 15.21 -9.73
C SER A 70 -12.24 15.83 -9.49
N VAL A 71 -13.30 15.25 -10.05
CA VAL A 71 -14.70 15.63 -9.78
C VAL A 71 -15.06 15.33 -8.32
N PHE A 72 -14.55 14.21 -7.77
CA PHE A 72 -14.85 13.70 -6.42
C PHE A 72 -13.88 14.21 -5.34
N LYS A 73 -13.09 15.26 -5.63
CA LYS A 73 -12.10 15.80 -4.68
C LYS A 73 -12.74 16.54 -3.50
N ARG A 74 -13.92 17.12 -3.68
CA ARG A 74 -14.64 17.95 -2.67
C ARG A 74 -16.09 17.53 -2.44
N HIS A 75 -16.62 16.62 -3.24
CA HIS A 75 -18.00 16.17 -3.19
C HIS A 75 -18.02 14.65 -3.27
N ASP A 76 -18.98 14.05 -2.58
CA ASP A 76 -19.24 12.61 -2.67
C ASP A 76 -20.05 12.33 -3.95
N PRO A 77 -19.96 11.10 -4.51
CA PRO A 77 -20.85 10.67 -5.58
C PRO A 77 -22.33 10.83 -5.20
N SER A 78 -23.16 11.17 -6.18
CA SER A 78 -24.60 11.42 -5.98
C SER A 78 -25.41 10.14 -5.88
N THR A 79 -24.96 9.08 -6.55
CA THR A 79 -25.64 7.78 -6.59
C THR A 79 -24.66 6.63 -6.33
N ALA A 80 -25.19 5.43 -6.06
CA ALA A 80 -24.38 4.25 -5.84
C ALA A 80 -23.62 3.84 -7.12
N GLU A 81 -24.23 4.02 -8.29
CA GLU A 81 -23.63 3.75 -9.59
C GLU A 81 -22.47 4.73 -9.90
N GLU A 82 -22.61 6.00 -9.49
CA GLU A 82 -21.51 6.97 -9.62
C GLU A 82 -20.36 6.66 -8.65
N GLN A 83 -20.68 6.15 -7.46
CA GLN A 83 -19.69 5.64 -6.52
C GLN A 83 -18.94 4.43 -7.07
N GLU A 84 -19.65 3.48 -7.69
CA GLU A 84 -19.04 2.30 -8.33
C GLU A 84 -18.10 2.72 -9.47
N MET A 85 -18.53 3.66 -10.33
CA MET A 85 -17.66 4.21 -11.37
C MET A 85 -16.40 4.84 -10.77
N MET A 86 -16.53 5.60 -9.68
CA MET A 86 -15.39 6.20 -9.00
C MET A 86 -14.40 5.13 -8.52
N GLU A 87 -14.87 4.03 -7.90
CA GLU A 87 -14.00 2.94 -7.46
C GLU A 87 -13.33 2.22 -8.64
N ASN A 88 -14.06 1.95 -9.73
CA ASN A 88 -13.48 1.37 -10.95
C ASN A 88 -12.35 2.22 -11.54
N LEU A 89 -12.48 3.56 -11.49
CA LEU A 89 -11.43 4.48 -11.92
C LEU A 89 -10.22 4.46 -10.97
N PHE A 90 -10.44 4.32 -9.67
CA PHE A 90 -9.36 4.13 -8.70
C PHE A 90 -8.64 2.79 -8.89
N ASP A 91 -9.37 1.70 -9.13
CA ASP A 91 -8.79 0.38 -9.41
C ASP A 91 -7.97 0.40 -10.71
N SER A 92 -8.50 1.04 -11.76
CA SER A 92 -7.78 1.28 -13.01
C SER A 92 -6.47 2.05 -12.76
N LEU A 93 -6.51 3.12 -11.95
CA LEU A 93 -5.34 3.92 -11.63
C LEU A 93 -4.30 3.15 -10.81
N CYS A 94 -4.72 2.39 -9.79
CA CYS A 94 -3.84 1.52 -9.01
C CYS A 94 -3.18 0.47 -9.91
N SER A 95 -3.95 -0.17 -10.80
CA SER A 95 -3.41 -1.14 -11.75
C SER A 95 -2.35 -0.51 -12.66
N CYS A 96 -2.60 0.69 -13.18
CA CYS A 96 -1.61 1.43 -13.98
C CYS A 96 -0.31 1.73 -13.22
N LEU A 97 -0.38 2.03 -11.92
CA LEU A 97 0.78 2.36 -11.08
C LEU A 97 1.66 1.16 -10.72
N MET A 98 1.19 -0.06 -10.98
CA MET A 98 2.02 -1.27 -10.92
C MET A 98 3.13 -1.25 -11.96
N LEU A 99 2.93 -0.53 -13.07
CA LEU A 99 3.94 -0.31 -14.10
C LEU A 99 4.76 0.95 -13.81
N SER A 100 6.09 0.80 -13.83
CA SER A 100 7.03 1.87 -13.45
C SER A 100 6.91 3.14 -14.31
N SER A 101 6.74 2.99 -15.63
CA SER A 101 6.60 4.10 -16.58
C SER A 101 5.43 5.03 -16.26
N ASN A 102 4.34 4.48 -15.71
CA ASN A 102 3.16 5.25 -15.35
C ASN A 102 3.33 6.08 -14.07
N ARG A 103 4.35 5.81 -13.25
CA ARG A 103 4.60 6.61 -12.04
C ARG A 103 5.12 7.99 -12.37
N ASP A 104 5.95 8.11 -13.40
CA ASP A 104 6.40 9.41 -13.92
C ASP A 104 5.24 10.18 -14.57
N ARG A 105 4.36 9.47 -15.30
CA ARG A 105 3.15 10.06 -15.88
C ARG A 105 2.21 10.58 -14.78
N PHE A 106 1.99 9.80 -13.74
CA PHE A 106 1.18 10.19 -12.56
C PHE A 106 1.77 11.39 -11.82
N LEU A 107 3.10 11.44 -11.67
CA LEU A 107 3.82 12.57 -11.08
C LEU A 107 3.62 13.85 -11.88
N LYS A 108 3.78 13.78 -13.22
CA LYS A 108 3.59 14.90 -14.14
C LYS A 108 2.15 15.39 -14.17
N GLY A 109 1.17 14.48 -14.07
CA GLY A 109 -0.26 14.79 -14.02
C GLY A 109 -0.77 15.35 -12.68
N GLU A 110 0.13 15.72 -11.76
CA GLU A 110 -0.20 16.20 -10.40
C GLU A 110 -1.04 15.21 -9.57
N GLY A 111 -0.89 13.91 -9.82
CA GLY A 111 -1.64 12.87 -9.13
C GLY A 111 -1.45 12.92 -7.61
N LEU A 112 -0.22 13.16 -7.14
CA LEU A 112 0.09 13.30 -5.72
C LEU A 112 -0.67 14.47 -5.06
N GLN A 113 -0.76 15.61 -5.74
CA GLN A 113 -1.48 16.79 -5.27
C GLN A 113 -2.98 16.48 -5.14
N LEU A 114 -3.55 15.81 -6.13
CA LEU A 114 -4.96 15.41 -6.10
C LEU A 114 -5.26 14.44 -4.96
N MET A 115 -4.47 13.38 -4.80
CA MET A 115 -4.67 12.40 -3.73
C MET A 115 -4.48 13.02 -2.35
N ASN A 116 -3.44 13.86 -2.18
CA ASN A 116 -3.22 14.58 -0.93
C ASN A 116 -4.38 15.53 -0.59
N LEU A 117 -4.99 16.17 -1.60
CA LEU A 117 -6.21 16.98 -1.41
C LEU A 117 -7.39 16.11 -0.97
N MET A 118 -7.65 14.99 -1.63
CA MET A 118 -8.74 14.06 -1.28
C MET A 118 -8.62 13.54 0.17
N LEU A 119 -7.41 13.19 0.60
CA LEU A 119 -7.16 12.79 2.00
C LEU A 119 -7.55 13.90 3.00
N ARG A 120 -7.30 15.18 2.65
CA ARG A 120 -7.59 16.34 3.50
C ARG A 120 -9.07 16.69 3.55
N GLU A 121 -9.79 16.54 2.44
CA GLU A 121 -11.24 16.86 2.31
C GLU A 121 -12.15 15.84 2.99
N LYS A 122 -11.63 14.65 3.32
CA LYS A 122 -12.31 13.64 4.15
C LYS A 122 -13.60 13.08 3.54
N LYS A 123 -13.68 13.05 2.21
CA LYS A 123 -14.79 12.53 1.41
C LYS A 123 -14.68 11.02 1.19
N MET A 124 -15.66 10.42 0.54
CA MET A 124 -15.69 8.98 0.24
C MET A 124 -14.46 8.52 -0.54
N SER A 125 -13.93 9.37 -1.42
CA SER A 125 -12.70 9.14 -2.19
C SER A 125 -11.40 9.03 -1.36
N ARG A 126 -11.44 9.34 -0.06
CA ARG A 126 -10.27 9.31 0.83
C ARG A 126 -9.58 7.95 0.86
N CYS A 127 -10.34 6.88 1.01
CA CYS A 127 -9.78 5.55 1.22
C CYS A 127 -9.01 5.09 -0.02
N SER A 128 -9.64 5.25 -1.19
CA SER A 128 -9.05 4.89 -2.48
C SER A 128 -7.89 5.83 -2.84
N ALA A 129 -7.95 7.11 -2.46
CA ALA A 129 -6.80 8.03 -2.59
C ALA A 129 -5.59 7.60 -1.74
N LEU A 130 -5.81 7.02 -0.55
CA LEU A 130 -4.74 6.46 0.27
C LEU A 130 -4.10 5.25 -0.42
N ARG A 131 -4.93 4.34 -0.97
CA ARG A 131 -4.49 3.17 -1.74
C ARG A 131 -3.67 3.56 -2.97
N VAL A 132 -4.08 4.61 -3.71
CA VAL A 132 -3.31 5.14 -4.86
C VAL A 132 -1.95 5.67 -4.43
N LEU A 133 -1.88 6.40 -3.30
CA LEU A 133 -0.61 6.93 -2.78
C LEU A 133 0.36 5.80 -2.40
N ASP A 134 -0.15 4.71 -1.84
CA ASP A 134 0.64 3.51 -1.55
C ASP A 134 1.27 2.93 -2.83
N HIS A 135 0.45 2.67 -3.86
CA HIS A 135 0.93 2.16 -5.15
C HIS A 135 1.89 3.11 -5.87
N ALA A 136 1.71 4.42 -5.73
CA ALA A 136 2.59 5.40 -6.35
C ALA A 136 3.99 5.46 -5.71
N MET A 137 4.11 5.11 -4.43
CA MET A 137 5.34 5.30 -3.65
C MET A 137 6.09 3.99 -3.33
N ILE A 138 5.45 2.84 -3.50
CA ILE A 138 6.04 1.52 -3.22
C ILE A 138 7.25 1.21 -4.10
N GLY A 139 8.27 0.54 -3.55
CA GLY A 139 9.46 0.12 -4.33
C GLY A 139 10.40 1.27 -4.73
N PRO A 140 11.57 0.97 -5.32
CA PRO A 140 12.53 1.99 -5.77
C PRO A 140 11.99 2.94 -6.82
N GLU A 141 11.12 2.45 -7.71
CA GLU A 141 10.50 3.22 -8.78
C GLU A 141 9.45 4.22 -8.26
N GLY A 142 9.12 4.19 -6.96
CA GLY A 142 8.35 5.23 -6.28
C GLY A 142 9.20 6.36 -5.67
N SER A 143 10.52 6.38 -5.85
CA SER A 143 11.41 7.32 -5.14
C SER A 143 11.09 8.79 -5.41
N ASP A 144 10.88 9.18 -6.66
CA ASP A 144 10.56 10.56 -7.00
C ASP A 144 9.19 10.98 -6.44
N ASN A 145 8.23 10.05 -6.44
CA ASN A 145 6.93 10.26 -5.82
C ASN A 145 7.05 10.47 -4.30
N CYS A 146 7.90 9.70 -3.61
CA CYS A 146 8.19 9.89 -2.19
C CYS A 146 8.72 11.30 -1.90
N HIS A 147 9.71 11.76 -2.67
CA HIS A 147 10.30 13.10 -2.48
C HIS A 147 9.26 14.20 -2.74
N LYS A 148 8.55 14.12 -3.86
CA LYS A 148 7.51 15.08 -4.20
C LYS A 148 6.40 15.11 -3.15
N PHE A 149 5.98 13.96 -2.61
CA PHE A 149 4.97 13.87 -1.56
C PHE A 149 5.35 14.68 -0.31
N VAL A 150 6.62 14.65 0.10
CA VAL A 150 7.13 15.46 1.22
C VAL A 150 7.14 16.95 0.88
N ASP A 151 7.50 17.30 -0.36
CA ASP A 151 7.55 18.68 -0.84
C ASP A 151 6.17 19.33 -0.87
N ILE A 152 5.13 18.58 -1.24
CA ILE A 152 3.72 19.05 -1.24
C ILE A 152 3.04 18.94 0.14
N LEU A 153 3.83 18.91 1.23
CA LEU A 153 3.36 18.82 2.61
C LEU A 153 2.58 17.53 2.95
N GLY A 154 2.82 16.43 2.24
CA GLY A 154 2.18 15.13 2.47
C GLY A 154 2.38 14.59 3.89
N LEU A 155 3.49 14.92 4.55
CA LEU A 155 3.75 14.57 5.96
C LEU A 155 2.68 15.15 6.91
N ARG A 156 2.14 16.34 6.63
CA ARG A 156 1.06 16.95 7.43
C ARG A 156 -0.27 16.20 7.25
N THR A 157 -0.41 15.44 6.18
CA THR A 157 -1.63 14.67 5.86
C THR A 157 -1.54 13.23 6.36
N ILE A 158 -0.42 12.54 6.14
CA ILE A 158 -0.29 11.10 6.47
C ILE A 158 -0.15 10.85 7.98
N PHE A 159 0.59 11.69 8.72
CA PHE A 159 0.80 11.46 10.15
C PHE A 159 -0.47 11.55 11.00
N PRO A 160 -1.43 12.46 10.75
CA PRO A 160 -2.73 12.40 11.40
C PRO A 160 -3.48 11.07 11.16
N LEU A 161 -3.34 10.48 9.97
CA LEU A 161 -3.95 9.18 9.63
C LEU A 161 -3.24 8.01 10.31
N PHE A 162 -1.93 8.13 10.58
CA PHE A 162 -1.15 7.18 11.36
C PHE A 162 -1.50 7.23 12.86
N MET A 163 -1.64 8.42 13.41
CA MET A 163 -2.01 8.62 14.81
C MET A 163 -3.44 8.15 15.10
N LYS A 164 -4.35 8.25 14.12
CA LYS A 164 -5.75 7.87 14.31
C LYS A 164 -6.36 7.29 13.04
N SER A 165 -6.67 6.01 13.09
CA SER A 165 -7.43 5.29 12.09
C SER A 165 -8.89 5.80 12.08
N PRO A 166 -9.43 6.23 10.93
CA PRO A 166 -10.84 6.59 10.81
C PRO A 166 -11.73 5.42 11.23
N LYS A 167 -12.76 5.68 12.06
CA LYS A 167 -13.76 4.66 12.37
C LYS A 167 -14.57 4.35 11.11
N LYS A 168 -14.95 3.09 10.90
CA LYS A 168 -15.80 2.65 9.78
C LYS A 168 -17.03 3.57 9.66
N MET A 169 -17.04 4.42 8.65
CA MET A 169 -18.22 5.19 8.26
C MET A 169 -18.99 4.33 7.26
N LYS A 170 -20.06 3.66 7.73
CA LYS A 170 -20.99 2.80 6.96
C LYS A 170 -20.47 1.39 6.58
N LYS A 171 -21.40 0.55 6.09
CA LYS A 171 -21.21 -0.87 5.72
C LYS A 171 -20.24 -1.11 4.55
N SER A 172 -19.82 -0.08 3.79
CA SER A 172 -18.87 -0.19 2.67
C SER A 172 -17.56 0.60 2.90
N GLY A 173 -17.18 0.85 4.15
CA GLY A 173 -15.92 1.54 4.47
C GLY A 173 -14.75 0.58 4.65
N VAL A 174 -13.56 1.02 4.22
CA VAL A 174 -12.26 0.36 4.44
C VAL A 174 -12.10 -0.04 5.90
N SER A 175 -11.55 -1.24 6.13
CA SER A 175 -11.33 -1.75 7.48
C SER A 175 -10.26 -0.95 8.22
N GLU A 176 -10.29 -0.95 9.55
CA GLU A 176 -9.23 -0.31 10.34
C GLU A 176 -7.85 -0.89 10.01
N LYS A 177 -7.79 -2.22 9.80
CA LYS A 177 -6.58 -2.95 9.41
C LYS A 177 -6.05 -2.49 8.05
N GLU A 178 -6.90 -2.48 7.03
CA GLU A 178 -6.54 -2.07 5.66
C GLU A 178 -6.11 -0.60 5.59
N HIS A 179 -6.74 0.29 6.37
CA HIS A 179 -6.26 1.67 6.53
C HIS A 179 -4.86 1.71 7.15
N GLU A 180 -4.64 0.97 8.24
CA GLU A 180 -3.34 0.90 8.92
C GLU A 180 -2.25 0.29 8.02
N GLU A 181 -2.60 -0.69 7.19
CA GLU A 181 -1.73 -1.30 6.17
C GLU A 181 -1.24 -0.27 5.17
N HIS A 182 -2.14 0.44 4.49
CA HIS A 182 -1.74 1.46 3.52
C HIS A 182 -0.93 2.58 4.16
N VAL A 183 -1.29 3.04 5.36
CA VAL A 183 -0.51 4.08 6.05
C VAL A 183 0.90 3.58 6.38
N CYS A 184 1.03 2.37 6.92
CA CYS A 184 2.35 1.83 7.26
C CYS A 184 3.18 1.51 6.02
N SER A 185 2.56 1.04 4.94
CA SER A 185 3.24 0.79 3.66
C SER A 185 3.78 2.09 3.06
N ILE A 186 3.01 3.18 3.12
CA ILE A 186 3.49 4.51 2.74
C ILE A 186 4.67 4.95 3.61
N LEU A 187 4.59 4.82 4.93
CA LEU A 187 5.68 5.21 5.83
C LEU A 187 6.95 4.37 5.60
N ALA A 188 6.81 3.06 5.38
CA ALA A 188 7.90 2.17 5.01
C ALA A 188 8.54 2.60 3.67
N SER A 189 7.72 2.89 2.66
CA SER A 189 8.18 3.37 1.36
C SER A 189 8.92 4.71 1.45
N LEU A 190 8.44 5.64 2.27
CA LEU A 190 9.12 6.91 2.53
C LEU A 190 10.46 6.68 3.25
N LEU A 191 10.51 5.83 4.27
CA LEU A 191 11.76 5.50 4.99
C LEU A 191 12.77 4.78 4.08
N ARG A 192 12.31 3.92 3.17
CA ARG A 192 13.17 3.26 2.19
C ARG A 192 13.77 4.25 1.18
N ASN A 193 12.92 5.12 0.64
CA ASN A 193 13.26 5.87 -0.58
C ASN A 193 13.81 7.27 -0.33
N LEU A 194 13.41 7.94 0.76
CA LEU A 194 13.79 9.34 0.98
C LEU A 194 15.26 9.50 1.36
N LYS A 195 15.89 10.51 0.77
CA LYS A 195 17.25 10.97 1.06
C LYS A 195 17.26 12.46 1.38
N GLY A 196 18.41 12.98 1.81
CA GLY A 196 18.64 14.42 2.04
C GLY A 196 17.64 15.08 2.99
N GLN A 197 17.21 16.30 2.64
CA GLN A 197 16.33 17.12 3.50
C GLN A 197 14.95 16.48 3.73
N GLN A 198 14.39 15.82 2.72
CA GLN A 198 13.08 15.15 2.84
C GLN A 198 13.15 14.00 3.85
N ARG A 199 14.24 13.22 3.86
CA ARG A 199 14.47 12.18 4.90
C ARG A 199 14.56 12.80 6.29
N THR A 200 15.32 13.88 6.45
CA THR A 200 15.43 14.58 7.75
C THR A 200 14.07 15.08 8.23
N ARG A 201 13.25 15.65 7.33
CA ARG A 201 11.88 16.10 7.65
C ARG A 201 11.00 14.95 8.11
N LEU A 202 11.10 13.77 7.48
CA LEU A 202 10.38 12.57 7.91
C LEU A 202 10.82 12.11 9.30
N LEU A 203 12.14 11.98 9.53
CA LEU A 203 12.66 11.50 10.80
C LEU A 203 12.31 12.44 11.96
N ASN A 204 12.31 13.76 11.73
CA ASN A 204 11.87 14.73 12.74
C ASN A 204 10.40 14.53 13.17
N LYS A 205 9.54 13.94 12.33
CA LYS A 205 8.16 13.60 12.73
C LYS A 205 8.12 12.59 13.88
N PHE A 206 9.13 11.72 13.98
CA PHE A 206 9.25 10.71 15.03
C PHE A 206 9.84 11.26 16.34
N THR A 207 10.41 12.46 16.35
CA THR A 207 10.92 13.11 17.58
C THR A 207 9.97 14.17 18.13
N GLU A 208 9.04 14.67 17.32
CA GLU A 208 7.99 15.61 17.74
C GLU A 208 7.16 15.09 18.92
N SER A 209 6.73 16.02 19.79
CA SER A 209 5.81 15.75 20.91
C SER A 209 6.28 14.59 21.81
N ASP A 210 7.54 14.64 22.24
CA ASP A 210 8.16 13.56 23.03
C ASP A 210 8.08 12.18 22.36
N SER A 211 8.29 12.15 21.05
CA SER A 211 8.24 10.93 20.24
C SER A 211 6.88 10.20 20.28
N GLU A 212 5.75 10.92 20.35
CA GLU A 212 4.39 10.32 20.38
C GLU A 212 4.12 9.37 19.19
N LYS A 213 4.80 9.58 18.06
CA LYS A 213 4.70 8.72 16.86
C LYS A 213 5.38 7.37 17.10
N VAL A 214 6.46 7.35 17.87
CA VAL A 214 7.10 6.10 18.31
C VAL A 214 6.18 5.36 19.27
N ASP A 215 5.49 6.07 20.17
CA ASP A 215 4.49 5.47 21.05
C ASP A 215 3.37 4.80 20.25
N ARG A 216 2.83 5.51 19.25
CA ARG A 216 1.82 4.97 18.33
C ARG A 216 2.35 3.77 17.53
N LEU A 217 3.58 3.84 17.03
CA LEU A 217 4.22 2.74 16.31
C LEU A 217 4.30 1.49 17.18
N MET A 218 4.74 1.64 18.43
CA MET A 218 4.87 0.52 19.35
C MET A 218 3.51 -0.01 19.82
N GLU A 219 2.51 0.85 19.98
CA GLU A 219 1.12 0.44 20.24
C GLU A 219 0.61 -0.50 19.15
N LEU A 220 0.77 -0.09 17.88
CA LEU A 220 0.42 -0.90 16.71
C LEU A 220 1.22 -2.19 16.64
N TYR A 221 2.54 -2.12 16.89
CA TYR A 221 3.41 -3.30 16.91
C TYR A 221 2.89 -4.35 17.90
N PHE A 222 2.54 -3.98 19.14
CA PHE A 222 2.01 -4.94 20.11
C PHE A 222 0.64 -5.46 19.72
N LYS A 223 -0.26 -4.60 19.21
CA LYS A 223 -1.59 -5.00 18.71
C LYS A 223 -1.48 -6.15 17.70
N TYR A 224 -0.61 -6.00 16.69
CA TYR A 224 -0.46 -7.00 15.63
C TYR A 224 0.45 -8.16 16.02
N LEU A 225 1.46 -7.95 16.86
CA LEU A 225 2.28 -9.03 17.40
C LEU A 225 1.41 -10.02 18.19
N ASP A 226 0.52 -9.53 19.04
CA ASP A 226 -0.35 -10.39 19.84
C ASP A 226 -1.38 -11.12 18.96
N ALA A 227 -1.93 -10.45 17.95
CA ALA A 227 -2.84 -11.07 16.99
C ALA A 227 -2.18 -12.22 16.20
N VAL A 228 -0.97 -11.99 15.67
CA VAL A 228 -0.20 -13.00 14.94
C VAL A 228 0.21 -14.14 15.86
N ARG A 229 0.65 -13.87 17.09
CA ARG A 229 0.97 -14.92 18.08
C ARG A 229 -0.20 -15.84 18.42
N VAL A 230 -1.42 -15.28 18.51
CA VAL A 230 -2.63 -16.08 18.73
C VAL A 230 -2.88 -17.00 17.53
N ALA A 231 -2.70 -16.48 16.30
CA ALA A 231 -2.82 -17.27 15.09
C ALA A 231 -1.75 -18.38 15.03
N ASP A 232 -0.49 -18.05 15.28
CA ASP A 232 0.63 -18.99 15.30
C ASP A 232 0.40 -20.12 16.32
N LYS A 233 -0.06 -19.78 17.54
CA LYS A 233 -0.36 -20.80 18.56
C LYS A 233 -1.48 -21.75 18.14
N LYS A 234 -2.49 -21.23 17.43
CA LYS A 234 -3.59 -22.05 16.90
C LYS A 234 -3.09 -22.97 15.78
N ILE A 235 -2.29 -22.43 14.86
CA ILE A 235 -1.66 -23.19 13.76
C ILE A 235 -0.77 -24.30 14.33
N GLU A 236 0.06 -24.01 15.32
CA GLU A 236 0.96 -25.00 15.92
C GLU A 236 0.18 -26.13 16.62
N GLY A 237 -0.93 -25.80 17.30
CA GLY A 237 -1.83 -26.79 17.87
C GLY A 237 -2.45 -27.71 16.81
N GLU A 238 -2.90 -27.13 15.69
CA GLU A 238 -3.43 -27.87 14.54
C GLU A 238 -2.35 -28.77 13.92
N LYS A 239 -1.15 -28.26 13.66
CA LYS A 239 0.00 -29.05 13.17
C LYS A 239 0.29 -30.25 14.08
N HIS A 240 0.31 -30.06 15.40
CA HIS A 240 0.47 -31.16 16.35
C HIS A 240 -0.67 -32.19 16.32
N ASP A 241 -1.91 -31.75 16.12
CA ASP A 241 -3.06 -32.65 15.98
C ASP A 241 -3.02 -33.45 14.67
N MET A 242 -2.63 -32.81 13.56
CA MET A 242 -2.47 -33.45 12.25
C MET A 242 -1.40 -34.55 12.29
N VAL A 243 -0.24 -34.26 12.89
CA VAL A 243 0.82 -35.24 13.09
C VAL A 243 0.34 -36.42 13.94
N ARG A 244 -0.47 -36.18 14.98
CA ARG A 244 -1.08 -37.26 15.78
C ARG A 244 -2.08 -38.12 15.00
N ARG A 245 -2.78 -37.54 14.03
CA ARG A 245 -3.70 -38.25 13.12
C ARG A 245 -2.99 -38.93 11.94
N GLY A 246 -1.69 -38.71 11.77
CA GLY A 246 -0.92 -39.24 10.64
C GLY A 246 -1.19 -38.50 9.32
N GLU A 247 -1.71 -37.26 9.40
CA GLU A 247 -1.91 -36.39 8.25
C GLU A 247 -0.57 -35.79 7.80
N ILE A 248 -0.35 -35.71 6.49
CA ILE A 248 0.84 -35.11 5.90
C ILE A 248 0.64 -33.59 5.86
N LEU A 249 1.66 -32.84 6.29
CA LEU A 249 1.75 -31.41 6.05
C LEU A 249 2.36 -31.22 4.66
N ASP A 250 1.55 -30.79 3.70
CA ASP A 250 1.97 -30.46 2.35
C ASP A 250 2.04 -28.94 2.15
N ASP A 251 2.50 -28.53 0.97
CA ASP A 251 2.70 -27.12 0.62
C ASP A 251 1.36 -26.34 0.62
N ASP A 252 0.25 -26.98 0.20
CA ASP A 252 -1.09 -26.36 0.17
C ASP A 252 -1.56 -25.98 1.60
N LEU A 253 -1.28 -26.82 2.59
CA LEU A 253 -1.56 -26.53 3.99
C LEU A 253 -0.65 -25.42 4.54
N GLU A 254 0.61 -25.34 4.11
CA GLU A 254 1.49 -24.24 4.49
C GLU A 254 1.00 -22.90 3.95
N ASP A 255 0.50 -22.87 2.71
CA ASP A 255 -0.15 -21.70 2.11
C ASP A 255 -1.42 -21.28 2.89
N GLU A 256 -2.26 -22.24 3.31
CA GLU A 256 -3.43 -21.94 4.14
C GLU A 256 -3.01 -21.31 5.49
N PHE A 257 -1.99 -21.87 6.13
CA PHE A 257 -1.46 -21.31 7.38
C PHE A 257 -0.86 -19.92 7.17
N TYR A 258 -0.18 -19.68 6.05
CA TYR A 258 0.35 -18.36 5.70
C TYR A 258 -0.78 -17.33 5.50
N LEU A 259 -1.83 -17.69 4.76
CA LEU A 259 -3.03 -16.85 4.58
C LEU A 259 -3.68 -16.50 5.92
N ARG A 260 -3.77 -17.45 6.85
CA ARG A 260 -4.29 -17.18 8.21
C ARG A 260 -3.41 -16.21 9.01
N ARG A 261 -2.09 -16.24 8.82
CA ARG A 261 -1.17 -15.26 9.43
C ARG A 261 -1.33 -13.88 8.78
N LEU A 262 -1.52 -13.82 7.46
CA LEU A 262 -1.86 -12.57 6.76
C LEU A 262 -3.19 -11.98 7.26
N ASP A 263 -4.22 -12.80 7.45
CA ASP A 263 -5.50 -12.41 8.04
C ASP A 263 -5.35 -11.85 9.45
N ALA A 264 -4.44 -12.42 10.25
CA ALA A 264 -4.07 -11.91 11.57
C ALA A 264 -3.25 -10.60 11.53
N GLY A 265 -2.77 -10.19 10.35
CA GLY A 265 -2.04 -8.94 10.14
C GLY A 265 -0.51 -9.07 10.09
N LEU A 266 0.01 -10.23 9.66
CA LEU A 266 1.45 -10.45 9.49
C LEU A 266 2.13 -9.38 8.62
N PHE A 267 1.52 -9.01 7.48
CA PHE A 267 2.09 -7.99 6.59
C PHE A 267 2.26 -6.63 7.30
N LEU A 268 1.22 -6.18 8.01
CA LEU A 268 1.28 -4.96 8.80
C LEU A 268 2.33 -5.05 9.93
N LEU A 269 2.42 -6.20 10.61
CA LEU A 269 3.45 -6.44 11.62
C LEU A 269 4.86 -6.32 11.04
N GLN A 270 5.11 -6.90 9.86
CA GLN A 270 6.40 -6.81 9.17
C GLN A 270 6.73 -5.35 8.79
N LEU A 271 5.76 -4.58 8.27
CA LEU A 271 5.94 -3.15 7.98
C LEU A 271 6.27 -2.35 9.25
N LEU A 272 5.59 -2.61 10.37
CA LEU A 272 5.85 -1.95 11.65
C LEU A 272 7.26 -2.28 12.18
N CYS A 273 7.69 -3.53 12.06
CA CYS A 273 9.05 -3.94 12.37
C CYS A 273 10.08 -3.24 11.47
N TYR A 274 9.78 -3.11 10.18
CA TYR A 274 10.66 -2.46 9.20
C TYR A 274 10.81 -0.97 9.49
N ILE A 275 9.69 -0.27 9.73
CA ILE A 275 9.68 1.14 10.16
C ILE A 275 10.51 1.30 11.44
N THR A 276 10.30 0.43 12.43
CA THR A 276 11.03 0.45 13.70
C THR A 276 12.54 0.33 13.47
N ALA A 277 12.96 -0.58 12.60
CA ALA A 277 14.37 -0.79 12.29
C ALA A 277 14.98 0.43 11.56
N GLU A 278 14.30 0.98 10.57
CA GLU A 278 14.73 2.19 9.84
C GLU A 278 14.91 3.40 10.76
N ILE A 279 13.96 3.65 11.67
CA ILE A 279 14.04 4.83 12.56
C ILE A 279 15.05 4.63 13.70
N CYS A 280 15.27 3.40 14.18
CA CYS A 280 16.29 3.09 15.18
C CYS A 280 17.72 3.22 14.65
N ASN A 281 17.90 2.99 13.34
CA ASN A 281 19.17 3.17 12.63
C ASN A 281 19.39 4.61 12.14
N SER A 282 18.46 5.51 12.43
CA SER A 282 18.64 6.94 12.15
C SER A 282 19.66 7.57 13.10
N SER A 283 20.16 8.75 12.73
CA SER A 283 21.09 9.54 13.56
C SER A 283 20.41 10.21 14.78
N MET A 284 19.27 9.69 15.25
CA MET A 284 18.47 10.26 16.34
C MET A 284 18.40 9.30 17.54
N PRO A 285 19.31 9.41 18.52
CA PRO A 285 19.38 8.49 19.66
C PRO A 285 18.09 8.41 20.48
N GLN A 286 17.34 9.51 20.57
CA GLN A 286 16.07 9.60 21.31
C GLN A 286 15.05 8.54 20.85
N VAL A 287 14.93 8.34 19.54
CA VAL A 287 13.97 7.39 18.96
C VAL A 287 14.33 5.96 19.35
N ARG A 288 15.60 5.58 19.19
CA ARG A 288 16.11 4.25 19.58
C ARG A 288 15.93 4.01 21.08
N GLN A 289 16.24 5.01 21.91
CA GLN A 289 16.06 4.92 23.36
C GLN A 289 14.58 4.69 23.72
N ARG A 290 13.66 5.40 23.07
CA ARG A 290 12.22 5.26 23.32
C ARG A 290 11.70 3.88 22.93
N VAL A 291 12.09 3.36 21.76
CA VAL A 291 11.73 2.00 21.31
C VAL A 291 12.21 0.96 22.33
N MET A 292 13.48 1.02 22.74
CA MET A 292 14.05 0.08 23.71
C MET A 292 13.38 0.18 25.08
N GLN A 293 13.07 1.40 25.53
CA GLN A 293 12.34 1.62 26.78
C GLN A 293 10.96 0.95 26.75
N ILE A 294 10.20 1.13 25.67
CA ILE A 294 8.86 0.54 25.52
C ILE A 294 8.91 -0.99 25.45
N LEU A 295 9.86 -1.55 24.68
CA LEU A 295 10.05 -3.00 24.59
C LEU A 295 10.33 -3.60 25.98
N ASN A 296 11.26 -3.00 26.74
CA ASN A 296 11.61 -3.46 28.08
C ASN A 296 10.43 -3.37 29.06
N MET A 297 9.66 -2.26 29.03
CA MET A 297 8.48 -2.09 29.90
C MET A 297 7.38 -3.13 29.64
N ARG A 298 7.25 -3.62 28.40
CA ARG A 298 6.26 -4.64 28.03
C ARG A 298 6.80 -6.07 28.00
N GLY A 299 8.03 -6.30 28.48
CA GLY A 299 8.65 -7.63 28.50
C GLY A 299 8.92 -8.22 27.12
N SER A 300 9.02 -7.37 26.09
CA SER A 300 9.35 -7.77 24.73
C SER A 300 10.83 -7.53 24.44
N SER A 301 11.34 -8.14 23.38
CA SER A 301 12.75 -8.08 23.01
C SER A 301 12.91 -7.62 21.57
N ILE A 302 13.93 -6.81 21.32
CA ILE A 302 14.36 -6.44 19.96
C ILE A 302 14.66 -7.68 19.10
N LYS A 303 15.03 -8.81 19.72
CA LYS A 303 15.25 -10.09 19.03
C LYS A 303 14.02 -10.58 18.27
N ILE A 304 12.82 -10.32 18.78
CA ILE A 304 11.55 -10.69 18.12
C ILE A 304 11.40 -9.87 16.84
N ILE A 305 11.66 -8.56 16.89
CA ILE A 305 11.66 -7.68 15.71
C ILE A 305 12.68 -8.17 14.68
N ARG A 306 13.90 -8.50 15.11
CA ARG A 306 14.93 -9.05 14.21
C ARG A 306 14.49 -10.37 13.55
N HIS A 307 13.80 -11.24 14.28
CA HIS A 307 13.30 -12.51 13.72
C HIS A 307 12.23 -12.28 12.64
N ILE A 308 11.23 -11.43 12.93
CA ILE A 308 10.18 -11.07 11.97
C ILE A 308 10.78 -10.44 10.70
N LEU A 309 11.81 -9.59 10.85
CA LEU A 309 12.47 -8.96 9.71
C LEU A 309 13.31 -9.93 8.87
N LYS A 310 13.88 -10.98 9.47
CA LYS A 310 14.55 -12.04 8.72
C LYS A 310 13.54 -12.79 7.84
N GLU A 311 12.42 -13.22 8.43
CA GLU A 311 11.32 -13.86 7.69
C GLU A 311 10.78 -12.94 6.58
N TYR A 312 10.63 -11.64 6.85
CA TYR A 312 10.24 -10.66 5.84
C TYR A 312 11.24 -10.58 4.69
N SER A 313 12.55 -10.62 4.99
CA SER A 313 13.62 -10.54 3.98
C SER A 313 13.70 -11.79 3.09
N GLU A 314 13.27 -12.95 3.58
CA GLU A 314 13.25 -14.21 2.82
C GLU A 314 12.14 -14.21 1.76
N ASN A 315 11.06 -13.48 2.01
CA ASN A 315 9.87 -13.42 1.15
C ASN A 315 9.80 -12.13 0.31
N ILE A 316 10.87 -11.33 0.26
CA ILE A 316 10.84 -10.02 -0.42
C ILE A 316 11.00 -10.13 -1.93
N GLY A 317 10.29 -9.26 -2.65
CA GLY A 317 10.50 -9.03 -4.08
C GLY A 317 9.95 -10.14 -4.97
N ASP A 318 8.88 -10.81 -4.53
CA ASP A 318 8.13 -11.70 -5.40
C ASP A 318 7.68 -10.97 -6.69
N GLY A 319 7.84 -11.63 -7.85
CA GLY A 319 7.62 -11.03 -9.16
C GLY A 319 8.70 -10.04 -9.66
N LYS A 320 9.82 -9.86 -8.95
CA LYS A 320 10.98 -9.05 -9.40
C LYS A 320 12.19 -9.93 -9.76
N SER A 321 13.23 -9.33 -10.36
CA SER A 321 14.45 -10.05 -10.75
C SER A 321 15.19 -10.63 -9.53
N ALA A 322 15.94 -11.72 -9.74
CA ALA A 322 16.75 -12.32 -8.68
C ALA A 322 17.76 -11.31 -8.08
N GLU A 323 18.39 -10.50 -8.94
CA GLU A 323 19.32 -9.43 -8.52
C GLU A 323 18.64 -8.40 -7.60
N PHE A 324 17.38 -8.05 -7.89
CA PHE A 324 16.62 -7.14 -7.03
C PHE A 324 16.35 -7.77 -5.66
N ARG A 325 15.94 -9.05 -5.64
CA ARG A 325 15.67 -9.78 -4.39
C ARG A 325 16.91 -9.86 -3.51
N GLU A 326 18.05 -10.26 -4.08
CA GLU A 326 19.33 -10.34 -3.35
C GLU A 326 19.77 -8.98 -2.81
N SER A 327 19.66 -7.92 -3.62
CA SER A 327 20.02 -6.57 -3.19
C SER A 327 19.13 -6.07 -2.04
N GLU A 328 17.81 -6.29 -2.12
CA GLU A 328 16.90 -5.88 -1.05
C GLU A 328 17.07 -6.71 0.21
N GLN A 329 17.27 -8.03 0.08
CA GLN A 329 17.52 -8.91 1.20
C GLN A 329 18.79 -8.47 1.94
N LYS A 330 19.88 -8.19 1.23
CA LYS A 330 21.12 -7.68 1.82
C LYS A 330 20.89 -6.37 2.57
N ARG A 331 20.17 -5.42 1.98
CA ARG A 331 19.85 -4.13 2.61
C ARG A 331 19.07 -4.29 3.92
N ILE A 332 18.10 -5.20 3.96
CA ILE A 332 17.31 -5.48 5.17
C ILE A 332 18.16 -6.18 6.23
N LEU A 333 19.02 -7.12 5.84
CA LEU A 333 19.93 -7.80 6.76
C LEU A 333 20.93 -6.82 7.41
N GLU A 334 21.50 -5.89 6.63
CA GLU A 334 22.36 -4.82 7.17
C GLU A 334 21.60 -3.97 8.21
N LEU A 335 20.33 -3.65 7.95
CA LEU A 335 19.47 -2.92 8.89
C LEU A 335 19.23 -3.69 10.21
N ILE A 336 19.14 -5.02 10.13
CA ILE A 336 18.94 -5.90 11.28
C ILE A 336 20.21 -5.99 12.15
N GLU A 337 21.40 -5.92 11.54
CA GLU A 337 22.67 -5.98 12.25
C GLU A 337 22.93 -4.74 13.12
N THR A 338 22.50 -3.57 12.64
CA THR A 338 22.71 -2.29 13.33
C THR A 338 21.63 -1.94 14.37
N LEU A 339 20.46 -2.58 14.26
CA LEU A 339 19.33 -2.50 15.19
C LEU A 339 19.65 -3.19 16.51
#